data_AF-A0A1B6JR68-F1
#
_entry.id   AF-A0A1B6JR68-F1
#
_cell.length_a   1.000
_cell.length_b   1.000
_cell.length_c   1.000
_cell.angle_alpha   90.00
_cell.angle_beta   90.00
_cell.angle_gamma   90.00
#
_symmetry.space_group_name_H-M   'P 1'
#
loop_
_entity.id
_entity.type
_entity.pdbx_description
1 polymer ?
#
loop_
_entity_poly.entity_id
_entity_poly.type
_entity_poly.pdbx_seq_one_letter_code
_entity_poly.pdbx_strand_id
1 'polypeptide(L)'
;MLRDIWRLDLNSMEWKKIPQLGMDHGVYFHSSCLTPNGKLITFGGIVPSGNISKRTSDVHTAWLCIPKLKEICWEAILFYCPYLDSFSRTDLLALGLPCEFIRRLDLTSD
;
A
#
# COMPACT_ATOMS: atom_id res chain seq x y z
N MET A 1 4.97 2.57 22.44
CA MET A 1 4.39 1.69 21.40
C MET A 1 5.42 1.45 20.33
N LEU A 2 5.39 0.29 19.68
CA LEU A 2 6.34 -0.09 18.62
C LEU A 2 5.97 0.58 17.30
N ARG A 3 6.96 1.10 16.58
CA ARG A 3 6.81 1.80 15.28
C ARG A 3 7.83 1.33 14.24
N ASP A 4 8.66 0.38 14.63
CA ASP A 4 9.75 -0.17 13.86
C ASP A 4 9.32 -1.42 13.10
N ILE A 5 9.92 -1.63 11.94
CA ILE A 5 9.71 -2.79 11.10
C ILE A 5 10.98 -3.62 11.09
N TRP A 6 10.79 -4.93 11.24
CA TRP A 6 11.87 -5.92 11.25
C TRP A 6 11.55 -7.03 10.27
N ARG A 7 12.61 -7.55 9.63
CA ARG A 7 12.55 -8.73 8.76
C ARG A 7 13.37 -9.85 9.39
N LEU A 8 12.76 -11.01 9.53
CA LEU A 8 13.47 -12.25 9.83
C LEU A 8 13.87 -12.92 8.51
N ASP A 9 15.16 -13.11 8.33
CA ASP A 9 15.68 -13.98 7.27
C ASP A 9 15.63 -15.43 7.77
N LEU A 10 14.80 -16.27 7.14
CA LEU A 10 14.58 -17.65 7.60
C LEU A 10 15.74 -18.61 7.27
N ASN A 11 16.66 -18.23 6.37
CA ASN A 11 17.82 -19.06 6.04
C ASN A 11 18.93 -18.86 7.08
N SER A 12 19.18 -17.60 7.44
CA SER A 12 20.21 -17.22 8.42
C SER A 12 19.69 -17.13 9.85
N MET A 13 18.36 -17.10 10.05
CA MET A 13 17.70 -16.86 11.33
C MET A 13 18.06 -15.52 11.97
N GLU A 14 18.38 -14.52 11.14
CA GLU A 14 18.78 -13.19 11.59
C GLU A 14 17.65 -12.17 11.45
N TRP A 15 17.48 -11.35 12.48
CA TRP A 15 16.60 -10.18 12.44
C TRP A 15 17.33 -8.96 11.90
N LYS A 16 16.76 -8.32 10.88
CA LYS A 16 17.26 -7.06 10.30
C LYS A 16 16.20 -5.99 10.43
N LYS A 17 16.53 -4.89 11.11
CA LYS A 17 15.68 -3.72 11.18
C LYS A 17 15.63 -3.04 9.81
N ILE A 18 14.44 -2.59 9.38
CA ILE A 18 14.26 -1.82 8.14
C ILE A 18 13.94 -0.37 8.53
N PRO A 19 14.95 0.49 8.70
CA PRO A 19 14.75 1.84 9.24
C PRO A 19 13.93 2.75 8.31
N GLN A 20 13.97 2.53 6.99
CA GLN A 20 13.27 3.35 6.01
C GLN A 20 11.74 3.17 6.05
N LEU A 21 11.26 2.10 6.68
CA LEU A 21 9.83 1.77 6.74
C LEU A 21 9.22 2.01 8.12
N GLY A 22 9.91 2.75 9.00
CA GLY A 22 9.36 3.13 10.30
C GLY A 22 8.09 3.97 10.15
N MET A 23 7.13 3.77 11.05
CA MET A 23 5.89 4.54 11.11
C MET A 23 6.07 5.81 11.93
N ASP A 24 5.31 6.86 11.64
CA ASP A 24 5.38 8.16 12.34
C ASP A 24 5.11 8.02 13.85
N HIS A 25 4.16 7.15 14.19
CA HIS A 25 3.79 6.82 15.56
C HIS A 25 3.67 5.31 15.73
N GLY A 26 3.81 4.84 16.97
CA GLY A 26 3.64 3.42 17.26
C GLY A 26 2.18 3.03 17.23
N VAL A 27 1.89 1.87 16.64
CA VAL A 27 0.52 1.35 16.49
C VAL A 27 0.47 -0.11 16.94
N TYR A 28 -0.64 -0.51 17.56
CA TYR A 28 -0.91 -1.89 17.97
C TYR A 28 -2.34 -2.29 17.66
N PHE A 29 -2.65 -3.59 17.70
CA PHE A 29 -3.93 -4.15 17.25
C PHE A 29 -4.33 -3.71 15.83
N HIS A 30 -3.36 -3.56 14.95
CA HIS A 30 -3.55 -3.32 13.53
C HIS A 30 -3.66 -4.65 12.76
N SER A 31 -4.19 -4.59 11.55
CA SER A 31 -4.15 -5.70 10.58
C SER A 31 -3.10 -5.40 9.51
N SER A 32 -2.35 -6.41 9.07
CA SER A 32 -1.37 -6.25 7.99
C SER A 32 -1.51 -7.37 6.96
N CYS A 33 -1.32 -7.04 5.68
CA CYS A 33 -1.26 -7.99 4.58
C CYS A 33 -0.14 -7.64 3.59
N LEU A 34 0.29 -8.64 2.82
CA LEU A 34 1.31 -8.48 1.77
C LEU A 34 0.67 -8.76 0.41
N THR A 35 0.83 -7.84 -0.52
CA THR A 35 0.39 -8.04 -1.91
C THR A 35 1.36 -8.96 -2.67
N PRO A 36 0.92 -9.64 -3.74
CA PRO A 36 1.80 -10.44 -4.59
C PRO A 36 2.98 -9.66 -5.18
N ASN A 37 2.85 -8.34 -5.32
CA ASN A 37 3.90 -7.46 -5.82
C ASN A 37 4.90 -7.02 -4.75
N GLY A 38 4.72 -7.44 -3.49
CA GLY A 38 5.63 -7.12 -2.38
C GLY A 38 5.34 -5.80 -1.67
N LYS A 39 4.16 -5.21 -1.87
CA LYS A 39 3.67 -4.07 -1.07
C LYS A 39 3.06 -4.59 0.23
N LEU A 40 3.63 -4.21 1.36
CA LEU A 40 3.05 -4.38 2.70
C LEU A 40 1.98 -3.29 2.90
N ILE A 41 0.82 -3.70 3.39
CA ILE A 41 -0.30 -2.81 3.72
C ILE A 41 -0.68 -3.07 5.18
N THR A 42 -0.73 -2.01 5.98
CA THR A 42 -1.18 -2.04 7.38
C THR A 42 -2.38 -1.13 7.53
N PHE A 43 -3.47 -1.66 8.08
CA PHE A 43 -4.72 -0.92 8.27
C PHE A 43 -5.09 -0.83 9.75
N GLY A 44 -5.44 0.39 10.14
CA GLY A 44 -6.05 0.72 11.41
C GLY A 44 -5.16 0.44 12.61
N GLY A 45 -5.79 0.07 13.72
CA GLY A 45 -5.13 -0.17 15.00
C GLY A 45 -5.42 0.92 16.02
N ILE A 46 -4.58 0.99 17.04
CA ILE A 46 -4.68 1.96 18.14
C ILE A 46 -3.37 2.74 18.25
N VAL A 47 -3.51 4.06 18.34
CA VAL A 47 -2.41 5.02 18.33
C VAL A 47 -2.46 5.89 19.61
N PRO A 48 -1.31 6.37 20.12
CA PRO A 48 -1.29 7.31 21.23
C PRO A 48 -1.90 8.65 20.83
N SER A 49 -2.69 9.24 21.71
CA SER A 49 -3.27 10.58 21.55
C SER A 49 -3.27 11.31 22.89
N GLY A 50 -2.12 11.87 23.27
CA GLY A 50 -1.93 12.48 24.60
C GLY A 50 -2.01 11.43 25.70
N ASN A 51 -2.91 11.62 26.66
CA ASN A 51 -3.13 10.69 27.79
C ASN A 51 -4.11 9.56 27.48
N ILE A 52 -4.64 9.49 26.25
CA ILE A 52 -5.59 8.45 25.82
C ILE A 52 -5.08 7.70 24.59
N SER A 53 -5.71 6.56 24.33
CA SER A 53 -5.51 5.77 23.12
C SER A 53 -6.67 5.96 22.16
N LYS A 54 -6.40 6.15 20.86
CA LYS A 54 -7.43 6.36 19.83
C LYS A 54 -7.35 5.26 18.76
N ARG A 55 -8.51 4.77 18.31
CA ARG A 55 -8.59 3.90 17.12
C ARG A 55 -8.32 4.72 15.86
N THR A 56 -7.49 4.19 14.97
CA THR A 56 -7.24 4.80 13.65
C THR A 56 -7.85 3.95 12.54
N SER A 57 -8.22 4.60 11.44
CA SER A 57 -8.58 3.99 10.15
C SER A 57 -7.50 4.25 9.10
N ASP A 58 -6.32 4.72 9.49
CA ASP A 58 -5.24 5.02 8.58
C ASP A 58 -4.73 3.75 7.88
N VAL A 59 -4.36 3.91 6.61
CA VAL A 59 -3.68 2.89 5.82
C VAL A 59 -2.24 3.31 5.62
N HIS A 60 -1.31 2.47 6.08
CA HIS A 60 0.11 2.64 5.85
C HIS A 60 0.58 1.60 4.85
N THR A 61 1.44 1.99 3.91
CA THR A 61 1.97 1.06 2.92
C THR A 61 3.47 1.21 2.73
N ALA A 62 4.13 0.11 2.40
CA ALA A 62 5.57 0.07 2.19
C ALA A 62 5.95 -1.00 1.15
N TRP A 63 6.87 -0.67 0.25
CA TRP A 63 7.45 -1.63 -0.67
C TRP A 63 8.58 -2.42 0.02
N LEU A 64 8.44 -3.75 0.15
CA LEU A 64 9.48 -4.61 0.75
C LEU A 64 10.51 -5.11 -0.27
N CYS A 65 10.18 -5.00 -1.55
CA CYS A 65 11.07 -5.24 -2.69
C CYS A 65 10.88 -4.12 -3.71
N ILE A 66 11.80 -4.03 -4.68
CA ILE A 66 11.67 -3.08 -5.77
C ILE A 66 10.46 -3.49 -6.62
N PRO A 67 9.39 -2.67 -6.73
CA PRO A 67 8.25 -2.99 -7.57
C PRO A 67 8.66 -3.07 -9.04
N LYS A 68 7.91 -3.85 -9.82
CA LYS A 68 8.07 -3.85 -11.28
C LYS A 68 7.75 -2.46 -11.82
N LEU A 69 8.46 -2.04 -12.87
CA LEU A 69 8.26 -0.72 -13.51
C LEU A 69 6.79 -0.44 -13.82
N LYS A 70 6.05 -1.45 -14.28
CA LYS A 70 4.61 -1.32 -14.56
C LYS A 70 3.76 -0.92 -13.34
N GLU A 71 4.11 -1.38 -12.14
CA GLU A 71 3.40 -1.01 -10.90
C GLU A 71 3.75 0.43 -10.49
N ILE A 72 5.01 0.85 -10.69
CA ILE A 72 5.45 2.24 -10.47
C ILE A 72 4.72 3.18 -11.43
N CYS A 73 4.69 2.83 -12.73
CA CYS A 73 3.93 3.58 -13.74
C CYS A 73 2.45 3.66 -13.40
N TRP A 74 1.87 2.57 -12.89
CA TRP A 74 0.47 2.56 -12.48
C TRP A 74 0.19 3.50 -11.30
N GLU A 75 1.04 3.49 -10.26
CA GLU A 75 0.92 4.46 -9.16
C GLU A 75 1.05 5.91 -9.65
N ALA A 76 1.96 6.18 -10.60
CA ALA A 76 2.08 7.49 -11.20
C ALA A 76 0.83 7.90 -11.98
N ILE A 77 0.25 7.00 -12.77
CA ILE A 77 -0.99 7.26 -13.50
C ILE A 77 -2.13 7.59 -12.53
N LEU A 78 -2.32 6.79 -11.46
CA LEU A 78 -3.35 7.06 -10.45
C LEU A 78 -3.14 8.40 -9.74
N PHE A 79 -1.88 8.80 -9.51
CA PHE A 79 -1.54 10.06 -8.88
C PHE A 79 -1.82 11.27 -9.79
N TYR A 80 -1.38 11.22 -11.04
CA TYR A 80 -1.51 12.33 -11.98
C TYR A 80 -2.88 12.41 -12.68
N CYS A 81 -3.58 11.29 -12.77
CA CYS A 81 -4.89 11.18 -13.41
C CYS A 81 -5.93 10.63 -12.40
N PRO A 82 -6.29 11.37 -11.35
CA PRO A 82 -7.23 10.90 -10.32
C PRO A 82 -8.66 10.68 -10.84
N TYR A 83 -8.96 11.18 -12.05
CA TYR A 83 -10.24 11.06 -12.75
C TYR A 83 -10.33 9.82 -13.65
N LEU A 84 -9.39 8.88 -13.55
CA LEU A 84 -9.32 7.73 -14.46
C LEU A 84 -10.55 6.82 -14.38
N ASP A 85 -11.24 6.82 -13.24
CA ASP A 85 -12.49 6.10 -12.98
C ASP A 85 -13.71 6.67 -13.73
N SER A 86 -13.65 7.93 -14.17
CA SER A 86 -14.70 8.58 -14.96
C SER A 86 -14.75 8.14 -16.43
N PHE A 87 -13.74 7.42 -16.90
CA PHE A 87 -13.65 6.95 -18.28
C PHE A 87 -14.30 5.58 -18.42
N SER A 88 -14.95 5.33 -19.57
CA SER A 88 -15.45 3.98 -19.87
C SER A 88 -14.28 3.00 -20.02
N ARG A 89 -14.56 1.71 -19.81
CA ARG A 89 -13.57 0.64 -20.03
C ARG A 89 -13.00 0.70 -21.46
N THR A 90 -13.83 1.05 -22.44
CA THR A 90 -13.45 1.13 -23.85
C THR A 90 -12.48 2.28 -24.11
N ASP A 91 -12.73 3.45 -23.51
CA ASP A 91 -11.86 4.62 -23.65
C ASP A 91 -10.48 4.36 -23.04
N LEU A 92 -10.44 3.71 -21.87
CA LEU A 92 -9.17 3.34 -21.21
C LEU A 92 -8.35 2.36 -22.05
N LEU A 93 -9.01 1.41 -22.73
CA LEU A 93 -8.35 0.51 -23.67
C LEU A 93 -7.84 1.26 -24.91
N ALA A 94 -8.61 2.21 -25.44
CA ALA A 94 -8.20 3.05 -26.57
C ALA A 94 -7.00 3.96 -26.24
N LEU A 95 -6.86 4.36 -24.97
CA LEU A 95 -5.68 5.08 -24.45
C LEU A 95 -4.44 4.17 -24.27
N GLY A 96 -4.57 2.86 -24.49
CA GLY A 96 -3.47 1.90 -24.41
C GLY A 96 -3.19 1.36 -23.02
N LEU A 97 -4.11 1.52 -22.06
CA LEU A 97 -3.93 0.95 -20.72
C LEU A 97 -4.09 -0.58 -20.73
N PRO A 98 -3.18 -1.34 -20.11
CA PRO A 98 -3.32 -2.79 -20.04
C PRO A 98 -4.57 -3.23 -19.25
N CYS A 99 -5.28 -4.25 -19.75
CA CYS A 99 -6.49 -4.79 -19.11
C CYS A 99 -6.29 -5.18 -17.63
N GLU A 100 -5.08 -5.61 -17.24
CA GLU A 100 -4.77 -5.96 -15.86
C GLU A 100 -4.84 -4.79 -14.88
N PHE A 101 -4.67 -3.56 -15.36
CA PHE A 101 -4.78 -2.34 -14.56
C PHE A 101 -6.18 -1.75 -14.60
N ILE A 102 -6.84 -1.78 -15.77
CA ILE A 102 -8.24 -1.36 -15.89
C ILE A 102 -9.16 -2.20 -14.98
N ARG A 103 -8.87 -3.49 -14.79
CA ARG A 103 -9.61 -4.34 -13.83
C ARG A 103 -9.47 -3.94 -12.36
N ARG A 104 -8.53 -3.07 -12.02
CA ARG A 104 -8.30 -2.58 -10.64
C ARG A 104 -9.06 -1.27 -10.35
N LEU A 105 -9.72 -0.69 -11.35
CA LEU A 105 -10.53 0.50 -11.20
C LEU A 105 -11.97 0.09 -10.88
N ASP A 106 -12.58 0.75 -9.91
CA ASP A 106 -14.01 0.67 -9.63
C ASP A 106 -14.76 1.58 -10.60
N LEU A 107 -14.79 1.16 -11.87
CA LEU A 107 -15.51 1.87 -12.92
C LEU A 107 -17.01 1.80 -12.60
N THR A 108 -17.69 2.95 -12.59
CA THR A 108 -19.15 2.98 -12.55
C THR A 108 -19.66 2.23 -13.78
N SER A 109 -20.49 1.20 -13.57
CA SER A 109 -21.11 0.45 -14.65
C SER A 109 -21.80 1.39 -15.63
N ASP A 110 -21.56 1.19 -16.93
CA ASP A 110 -22.38 1.77 -18.01
C ASP A 110 -23.85 1.35 -17.89
#